data_AF-A0A1R0H9N7-F1
#
_entry.id   AF-A0A1R0H9N7-F1
#
_cell.length_a   1.000
_cell.length_b   1.000
_cell.length_c   1.000
_cell.angle_alpha   90.00
_cell.angle_beta   90.00
_cell.angle_gamma   90.00
#
_symmetry.space_group_name_H-M   'P 1'
#
loop_
_entity.id
_entity.type
_entity.pdbx_description
1 polymer ?
#
loop_
_entity_poly.entity_id
_entity_poly.type
_entity_poly.pdbx_seq_one_letter_code
_entity_poly.pdbx_strand_id
1 'polypeptide(L)'
;MTFSVPHTYILNPKFQQPIFGANYLHLDFEPVPEGGLPSNGKLKLIFKEAGGFDFYTIFMQMLDRIRETGEIPSHNEVLPSYSEVVGEQNTQPANNLQSTDQNNLPVYDFPPSNFNPDEKR
;
A
#
# COMPACT_ATOMS: atom_id res chain seq x y z
N MET A 1 -7.60 -1.02 23.00
CA MET A 1 -6.44 -0.40 22.34
C MET A 1 -5.94 -1.39 21.30
N THR A 2 -5.75 -0.96 20.06
CA THR A 2 -5.36 -1.82 18.94
C THR A 2 -4.09 -1.24 18.31
N PHE A 3 -3.17 -2.10 17.91
CA PHE A 3 -1.96 -1.74 17.19
C PHE A 3 -1.94 -2.51 15.88
N SER A 4 -1.71 -1.81 14.77
CA SER A 4 -1.75 -2.38 13.41
C SER A 4 -0.43 -2.12 12.71
N VAL A 5 0.13 -3.15 12.09
CA VAL A 5 1.36 -3.06 11.28
C VAL A 5 1.06 -3.69 9.93
N PRO A 6 1.18 -2.96 8.81
CA PRO A 6 1.03 -3.56 7.50
C PRO A 6 2.18 -4.53 7.22
N HIS A 7 1.86 -5.68 6.64
CA HIS A 7 2.82 -6.75 6.37
C HIS A 7 3.92 -6.34 5.38
N THR A 8 3.65 -5.35 4.52
CA THR A 8 4.61 -4.79 3.56
C THR A 8 5.80 -4.10 4.21
N TYR A 9 5.65 -3.59 5.44
CA TYR A 9 6.71 -2.90 6.18
C TYR A 9 7.45 -3.82 7.17
N ILE A 10 7.24 -5.14 7.08
CA ILE A 10 7.91 -6.12 7.95
C ILE A 10 9.29 -6.46 7.38
N LEU A 11 10.29 -6.40 8.26
CA LEU A 11 11.69 -6.64 7.96
C LEU A 11 12.24 -7.78 8.84
N ASN A 12 13.17 -8.55 8.28
CA ASN A 12 13.99 -9.55 8.99
C ASN A 12 13.23 -10.50 9.95
N PRO A 13 12.12 -11.13 9.52
CA PRO A 13 11.41 -12.07 10.37
C PRO A 13 12.27 -13.30 10.67
N LYS A 14 12.34 -13.69 11.96
CA LYS A 14 13.18 -14.78 12.47
C LYS A 14 12.48 -15.52 13.60
N PHE A 15 12.40 -16.83 13.49
CA PHE A 15 11.96 -17.69 14.59
C PHE A 15 13.12 -18.02 15.53
N GLN A 16 12.89 -17.88 16.84
CA GLN A 16 13.90 -18.09 17.88
C GLN A 16 13.44 -19.19 18.83
N GLN A 17 14.31 -20.18 19.04
CA GLN A 17 14.08 -21.34 19.91
C GLN A 17 15.16 -21.41 20.99
N PRO A 18 15.06 -20.57 22.03
CA PRO A 18 16.04 -20.60 23.10
C PRO A 18 15.97 -21.91 23.88
N ILE A 19 17.13 -22.40 24.36
CA ILE A 19 17.22 -23.60 25.20
C ILE A 19 16.39 -23.44 26.49
N PHE A 20 16.33 -22.21 27.00
CA PHE A 20 15.51 -21.82 28.15
C PHE A 20 14.57 -20.67 27.77
N GLY A 21 13.28 -20.85 28.01
CA GLY A 21 12.25 -19.85 27.74
C GLY A 21 11.28 -20.28 26.64
N ALA A 22 10.35 -19.38 26.32
CA ALA A 22 9.35 -19.62 25.28
C ALA A 22 9.90 -19.30 23.89
N ASN A 23 9.46 -20.06 22.89
CA ASN A 23 9.72 -19.75 21.49
C ASN A 23 9.07 -18.41 21.11
N TYR A 24 9.74 -17.67 20.24
CA TYR A 24 9.20 -16.40 19.78
C TYR A 24 9.56 -16.11 18.33
N LEU A 25 8.68 -15.39 17.66
CA LEU A 25 8.96 -14.75 16.38
C LEU A 25 9.47 -13.34 16.66
N HIS A 26 10.64 -13.03 16.13
CA HIS A 26 11.23 -11.70 16.16
C HIS A 26 11.17 -11.10 14.76
N LEU A 27 10.75 -9.85 14.66
CA LEU A 27 10.79 -9.09 13.40
C LEU A 27 11.04 -7.61 13.68
N ASP A 28 11.60 -6.95 12.69
CA ASP A 28 11.72 -5.49 12.65
C ASP A 28 10.58 -4.95 11.77
N PHE A 29 10.18 -3.69 11.98
CA PHE A 29 9.24 -3.04 11.07
C PHE A 29 9.62 -1.59 10.84
N GLU A 30 9.37 -1.12 9.62
CA GLU A 30 9.51 0.28 9.24
C GLU A 30 8.21 1.02 9.54
N PRO A 31 8.26 2.26 10.07
CA PRO A 31 7.07 3.06 10.24
C PRO A 31 6.44 3.40 8.89
N VAL A 32 5.11 3.42 8.84
CA VAL A 32 4.38 3.88 7.65
C VAL A 32 4.60 5.39 7.50
N PRO A 33 4.80 5.91 6.27
CA PRO A 33 4.84 7.35 6.01
C PRO A 33 3.63 8.05 6.63
N GLU A 34 3.83 9.21 7.26
CA GLU A 34 2.79 9.96 7.98
C GLU A 34 2.11 9.19 9.14
N GLY A 35 2.65 8.03 9.55
CA GLY A 35 2.10 7.20 10.63
C GLY A 35 2.47 7.64 12.06
N GLY A 36 3.27 8.70 12.21
CA GLY A 36 3.62 9.30 13.50
C GLY A 36 4.67 8.55 14.33
N LEU A 37 5.29 7.50 13.79
CA LEU A 37 6.38 6.78 14.44
C LEU A 37 7.75 7.29 13.94
N PRO A 38 8.69 7.66 14.83
CA PRO A 38 9.92 8.36 14.44
C PRO A 38 11.01 7.44 13.87
N SER A 39 10.93 6.13 14.12
CA SER A 39 11.98 5.19 13.74
C SER A 39 11.45 3.76 13.63
N ASN A 40 12.26 2.91 13.01
CA ASN A 40 12.01 1.48 12.93
C ASN A 40 11.79 0.88 14.32
N GLY A 41 10.80 -0.01 14.40
CA GLY A 41 10.43 -0.72 15.61
C GLY A 41 10.85 -2.18 15.58
N LYS A 42 10.85 -2.79 16.77
CA LYS A 42 11.10 -4.22 16.96
C LYS A 42 9.86 -4.86 17.55
N LEU A 43 9.40 -5.96 16.95
CA LEU A 43 8.31 -6.78 17.47
C LEU A 43 8.83 -8.15 17.92
N LYS A 44 8.29 -8.61 19.04
CA LYS A 44 8.50 -9.96 19.56
C LYS A 44 7.14 -10.59 19.86
N LEU A 45 6.80 -11.65 19.14
CA LEU A 45 5.60 -12.44 19.36
C LEU A 45 5.98 -13.71 20.10
N ILE A 46 5.54 -13.83 21.36
CA ILE A 46 5.84 -14.96 22.23
C ILE A 46 4.66 -15.92 22.18
N PHE A 47 4.92 -17.18 21.84
CA PHE A 47 3.88 -18.20 21.77
C PHE A 47 3.74 -18.85 23.15
N LYS A 48 2.57 -18.70 23.77
CA LYS A 48 2.25 -19.34 25.06
C LYS A 48 2.03 -20.84 24.93
N GLU A 49 1.55 -21.27 23.77
CA GLU A 49 1.26 -22.66 23.43
C GLU A 49 2.15 -23.12 22.27
N ALA A 50 2.10 -24.43 21.97
CA ALA A 50 2.82 -25.00 20.84
C ALA A 50 2.29 -24.45 19.49
N GLY A 51 3.06 -24.65 18.41
CA GLY A 51 2.68 -24.23 17.05
C GLY A 51 3.35 -22.96 16.55
N GLY A 52 4.27 -22.36 17.31
CA GLY A 52 4.99 -21.16 16.88
C GLY A 52 5.80 -21.33 15.59
N PHE A 53 6.36 -22.53 15.36
CA PHE A 53 7.11 -22.83 14.14
C PHE A 53 6.19 -23.01 12.92
N ASP A 54 5.05 -23.66 13.09
CA ASP A 54 4.05 -23.82 12.03
C ASP A 54 3.49 -22.44 11.62
N PHE A 55 3.18 -21.60 12.61
CA PHE A 55 2.81 -20.21 12.38
C PHE A 55 3.90 -19.47 11.59
N TYR A 56 5.16 -19.57 12.02
CA TYR A 56 6.27 -18.92 11.32
C TYR A 56 6.39 -19.38 9.86
N THR A 57 6.19 -20.67 9.60
CA THR A 57 6.27 -21.24 8.25
C THR A 57 5.18 -20.67 7.34
N ILE A 58 3.93 -20.66 7.80
CA ILE A 58 2.80 -20.07 7.05
C ILE A 58 3.02 -18.56 6.87
N PHE A 59 3.51 -17.89 7.91
CA PHE A 59 3.80 -16.47 7.88
C PHE A 59 4.89 -16.12 6.85
N MET A 60 5.94 -16.93 6.71
CA MET A 60 6.97 -16.75 5.67
C MET A 60 6.37 -16.92 4.28
N GLN A 61 5.59 -17.99 4.06
CA GLN A 61 4.91 -18.22 2.79
C GLN A 61 3.99 -17.04 2.40
N MET A 62 3.26 -16.50 3.37
CA MET A 62 2.42 -15.32 3.18
C MET A 62 3.25 -14.09 2.79
N LEU A 63 4.35 -13.81 3.50
CA LEU A 63 5.22 -12.68 3.18
C LEU A 63 5.84 -12.80 1.79
N ASP A 64 6.25 -14.01 1.39
CA ASP A 64 6.80 -14.26 0.06
C ASP A 64 5.76 -13.97 -1.02
N ARG A 65 4.50 -14.39 -0.82
CA ARG A 65 3.40 -14.06 -1.74
C ARG A 65 3.13 -12.56 -1.84
N ILE A 66 3.12 -11.85 -0.71
CA ILE A 66 2.91 -10.39 -0.70
C ILE A 66 4.02 -9.67 -1.48
N ARG A 67 5.27 -10.12 -1.31
CA ARG A 67 6.42 -9.58 -2.05
C ARG A 67 6.35 -9.86 -3.54
N GLU A 68 5.84 -11.02 -3.95
CA GLU A 68 5.61 -11.37 -5.36
C GLU A 68 4.53 -10.50 -6.00
N THR A 69 3.45 -10.19 -5.28
CA THR A 69 2.32 -9.41 -5.82
C THR A 69 2.60 -7.90 -5.87
N GLY A 70 3.50 -7.39 -5.02
CA GLY A 70 3.94 -5.99 -5.05
C GLY A 70 2.85 -4.96 -4.71
N GLU A 71 1.65 -5.39 -4.33
CA GLU A 71 0.54 -4.50 -4.02
C GLU A 71 0.76 -3.84 -2.65
N ILE A 72 1.07 -2.55 -2.69
CA ILE A 72 0.80 -1.66 -1.56
C ILE A 72 -0.73 -1.61 -1.44
N PRO A 73 -1.32 -1.91 -0.27
CA PRO A 73 -2.76 -1.85 -0.10
C PRO A 73 -3.29 -0.49 -0.59
N SER A 74 -4.30 -0.50 -1.46
CA SER A 74 -4.80 0.69 -2.18
C SER A 74 -5.26 1.85 -1.27
N HIS A 75 -5.47 1.61 0.02
CA HIS A 75 -5.73 2.67 1.01
C HIS A 75 -4.49 3.47 1.44
N ASN A 76 -3.28 3.05 1.05
CA ASN A 76 -2.02 3.76 1.30
C ASN A 76 -1.42 4.35 0.01
N GLU A 77 -2.16 4.33 -1.10
CA GLU A 77 -1.74 5.04 -2.31
C GLU A 77 -1.76 6.56 -2.03
N VAL A 78 -0.70 7.25 -2.44
CA VAL A 78 -0.60 8.70 -2.31
C VAL A 78 -1.72 9.30 -3.15
N LEU A 79 -2.59 10.09 -2.52
CA LEU A 79 -3.65 10.80 -3.23
C LEU A 79 -3.04 11.65 -4.34
N PRO A 80 -3.63 11.68 -5.56
CA PRO A 80 -3.13 12.52 -6.63
C PRO A 80 -3.04 13.97 -6.15
N SER A 81 -1.87 14.60 -6.38
CA SER A 81 -1.67 16.01 -6.05
C SER A 81 -2.56 16.85 -6.94
N TYR A 82 -3.62 17.42 -6.39
CA TYR A 82 -4.45 18.39 -7.09
C TYR A 82 -3.65 19.70 -7.18
N SER A 83 -2.97 19.91 -8.31
CA SER A 83 -2.52 21.25 -8.65
C SER A 83 -3.75 22.13 -8.82
N GLU A 84 -3.88 23.17 -8.00
CA GLU A 84 -4.89 24.21 -8.19
C GLU A 84 -4.67 24.83 -9.58
N VAL A 85 -5.57 24.50 -10.51
CA VAL A 85 -5.72 25.25 -11.75
C VAL A 85 -6.31 26.60 -11.35
N VAL A 86 -5.44 27.53 -10.96
CA VAL A 86 -5.81 28.94 -10.83
C VAL A 86 -6.08 29.44 -12.23
N GLY A 87 -7.36 29.75 -12.50
CA GLY A 87 -7.81 30.27 -13.78
C GLY A 87 -7.10 31.55 -14.19
N GLU A 88 -6.49 31.49 -15.37
CA GLU A 88 -6.44 32.48 -16.45
C GLU A 88 -6.02 33.94 -16.14
N GLN A 89 -4.87 34.37 -16.67
CA GLN A 89 -4.80 35.30 -17.82
C GLN A 89 -3.35 35.59 -18.31
N ASN A 90 -3.05 35.06 -19.50
CA ASN A 90 -2.39 35.70 -20.64
C ASN A 90 -0.99 36.36 -20.50
N THR A 91 0.07 35.68 -20.97
CA THR A 91 1.02 36.22 -21.99
C THR A 91 1.99 35.13 -22.49
N GLN A 92 1.98 34.87 -23.80
CA GLN A 92 3.02 34.13 -24.55
C GLN A 92 4.10 35.12 -25.04
N PRO A 93 5.37 34.71 -25.28
CA PRO A 93 5.70 33.74 -26.33
C PRO A 93 6.83 32.71 -26.09
N ALA A 94 6.63 31.57 -26.76
CA ALA A 94 7.58 30.71 -27.50
C ALA A 94 8.82 30.10 -26.79
N ASN A 95 8.89 28.77 -26.74
CA ASN A 95 9.58 27.98 -27.78
C ASN A 95 9.37 26.46 -27.62
N ASN A 96 9.34 25.82 -28.79
CA ASN A 96 9.03 24.43 -29.11
C ASN A 96 10.09 23.41 -28.63
N LEU A 97 9.72 22.15 -28.32
CA LEU A 97 9.91 20.97 -29.19
C LEU A 97 9.53 19.62 -28.50
N GLN A 98 8.65 18.87 -29.19
CA GLN A 98 8.63 17.42 -29.43
C GLN A 98 8.31 16.38 -28.31
N SER A 99 7.01 16.07 -28.21
CA SER A 99 6.27 14.78 -28.24
C SER A 99 6.98 13.42 -28.06
N THR A 100 6.40 12.54 -27.21
CA THR A 100 5.96 11.17 -27.59
C THR A 100 4.90 10.56 -26.63
N ASP A 101 3.77 10.17 -27.24
CA ASP A 101 2.72 9.19 -26.86
C ASP A 101 1.96 9.25 -25.52
N GLN A 102 0.78 9.89 -25.54
CA GLN A 102 -0.35 9.61 -24.63
C GLN A 102 -1.70 9.74 -25.37
N ASN A 103 -1.94 8.90 -26.38
CA ASN A 103 -3.26 8.79 -27.00
C ASN A 103 -3.74 7.35 -26.99
N ASN A 104 -4.17 6.84 -25.83
CA ASN A 104 -5.27 5.88 -25.79
C ASN A 104 -5.89 5.78 -24.38
N LEU A 105 -6.72 6.76 -24.03
CA LEU A 105 -7.75 6.55 -23.01
C LEU A 105 -9.06 6.24 -23.75
N PRO A 106 -9.83 5.21 -23.36
CA PRO A 106 -11.12 4.95 -23.99
C PRO A 106 -12.02 6.19 -23.85
N VAL A 107 -12.58 6.64 -24.96
CA VAL A 107 -13.58 7.71 -25.01
C VAL A 107 -14.78 7.24 -24.20
N TYR A 108 -15.04 7.87 -23.06
CA TYR A 108 -16.29 7.68 -22.34
C TYR A 108 -17.40 8.43 -23.09
N ASP A 109 -18.36 7.68 -23.62
CA ASP A 109 -19.58 8.25 -24.18
C ASP A 109 -20.48 8.66 -23.02
N PHE A 110 -20.71 9.96 -22.88
CA PHE A 110 -21.67 10.45 -21.90
C PHE A 110 -23.08 10.10 -22.38
N PRO A 111 -23.98 9.65 -21.49
CA PRO A 111 -25.34 9.36 -21.89
C PRO A 111 -25.98 10.63 -22.49
N PRO A 112 -26.76 10.50 -23.57
CA PRO A 112 -27.41 11.65 -24.20
C PRO A 112 -28.25 12.39 -23.18
N SER A 113 -28.32 13.72 -23.32
CA SER A 113 -28.98 14.64 -22.38
C SER A 113 -30.47 14.36 -22.11
N ASN A 114 -31.06 13.39 -22.81
CA ASN A 114 -32.43 12.93 -22.64
C ASN A 114 -32.54 11.56 -21.94
N PHE A 115 -31.47 11.06 -21.31
CA PHE A 115 -31.51 9.82 -20.54
C PHE A 115 -32.39 10.01 -19.30
N ASN A 116 -33.58 9.42 -19.32
CA ASN A 116 -34.49 9.37 -18.18
C ASN A 116 -34.39 7.98 -17.51
N PRO A 117 -33.80 7.86 -16.30
CA PRO A 117 -33.54 6.57 -15.68
C PRO A 117 -34.79 5.82 -15.17
N ASP A 118 -35.98 6.44 -15.20
CA ASP A 118 -37.22 5.86 -14.67
C ASP A 118 -38.12 5.16 -15.71
N GLU A 119 -37.71 5.05 -16.97
CA GLU A 119 -38.45 4.25 -17.96
C GLU A 119 -38.10 2.76 -17.84
N LYS A 120 -38.55 2.13 -16.75
CA LYS A 120 -38.49 0.66 -16.60
C LYS A 120 -39.53 0.00 -17.51
N ARG A 121 -39.05 -0.73 -18.52
CA ARG A 121 -39.74 -1.90 -19.07
C ARG A 121 -38.79 -3.09 -19.09
#